data_AF-A0A934P1Z5-F1
#
_entry.id   AF-A0A934P1Z5-F1
#
_cell.length_a   1.000
_cell.length_b   1.000
_cell.length_c   1.000
_cell.angle_alpha   90.00
_cell.angle_beta   90.00
_cell.angle_gamma   90.00
#
_symmetry.space_group_name_H-M   'P 1'
#
loop_
_entity.id
_entity.type
_entity.pdbx_description
1 polymer ?
#
loop_
_entity_poly.entity_id
_entity_poly.type
_entity_poly.pdbx_seq_one_letter_code
_entity_poly.pdbx_strand_id
1 'polypeptide(L)'
;MDASGWAKAPDFSGNAARAEAVRSQTLVDKHTYLEDGMTPVSCGQCGTEVLVRKNSVKHTSIQWTTDPASSCPEFANTNGGRPVGMSCPQLRRSIDHAVLEGMVHILDREAP
;
A
#
# COMPACT_ATOMS: atom_id res chain seq x y z
N MET A 1 -7.42 34.24 -20.54
CA MET A 1 -6.21 33.39 -20.38
C MET A 1 -6.39 32.63 -19.09
N ASP A 2 -6.92 31.41 -19.18
CA ASP A 2 -7.78 30.87 -18.12
C ASP A 2 -7.15 29.62 -17.52
N ALA A 3 -6.99 29.61 -16.19
CA ALA A 3 -6.21 28.60 -15.47
C ALA A 3 -6.87 27.21 -15.39
N SER A 4 -7.90 26.94 -16.18
CA SER A 4 -8.52 25.62 -16.37
C SER A 4 -7.60 24.62 -17.09
N GLY A 5 -6.41 25.06 -17.55
CA GLY A 5 -5.39 24.22 -18.16
C GLY A 5 -4.78 23.22 -17.17
N TRP A 6 -5.21 21.97 -17.28
CA TRP A 6 -4.54 20.75 -16.74
C TRP A 6 -4.79 20.36 -15.27
N ALA A 7 -5.92 20.76 -14.69
CA ALA A 7 -6.52 19.97 -13.61
C ALA A 7 -7.05 18.63 -14.20
N LYS A 8 -6.71 17.49 -13.57
CA LYS A 8 -7.26 16.17 -13.93
C LYS A 8 -8.60 15.87 -13.26
N ALA A 9 -8.89 16.52 -12.13
CA ALA A 9 -10.19 16.50 -11.48
C ALA A 9 -11.04 17.69 -11.98
N PRO A 10 -12.39 17.56 -12.04
CA PRO A 10 -13.25 18.72 -12.26
C PRO A 10 -13.13 19.72 -11.12
N ASP A 11 -13.28 21.02 -11.41
CA ASP A 11 -13.44 22.00 -10.35
C ASP A 11 -14.83 21.88 -9.69
N PHE A 12 -14.86 22.08 -8.37
CA PHE A 12 -16.07 22.15 -7.55
C PHE A 12 -16.10 23.40 -6.67
N SER A 13 -15.23 24.40 -6.91
CA SER A 13 -15.15 25.64 -6.11
C SER A 13 -16.48 26.38 -6.02
N GLY A 14 -17.26 26.39 -7.12
CA GLY A 14 -18.59 26.98 -7.18
C GLY A 14 -19.72 26.18 -6.50
N ASN A 15 -19.43 25.04 -5.86
CA ASN A 15 -20.43 24.24 -5.15
C ASN A 15 -19.85 23.53 -3.91
N ALA A 16 -19.95 24.18 -2.76
CA ALA A 16 -19.42 23.69 -1.48
C ALA A 16 -19.95 22.30 -1.09
N ALA A 17 -21.26 22.04 -1.23
CA ALA A 17 -21.86 20.75 -0.89
C ALA A 17 -21.33 19.61 -1.77
N ARG A 18 -21.10 19.86 -3.07
CA ARG A 18 -20.48 18.89 -3.97
C ARG A 18 -18.99 18.69 -3.67
N ALA A 19 -18.26 19.75 -3.33
CA ALA A 19 -16.86 19.64 -2.91
C ALA A 19 -16.71 18.82 -1.61
N GLU A 20 -17.63 18.97 -0.65
CA GLU A 20 -17.66 18.20 0.59
C GLU A 20 -18.03 16.73 0.38
N ALA A 21 -19.04 16.45 -0.46
CA ALA A 21 -19.39 15.08 -0.84
C ALA A 21 -18.21 14.35 -1.51
N VAL A 22 -17.47 15.02 -2.40
CA VAL A 22 -16.26 14.47 -3.04
C VAL A 22 -15.16 14.20 -2.02
N ARG A 23 -14.88 15.13 -1.09
CA ARG A 23 -13.91 14.92 0.00
C ARG A 23 -14.28 13.70 0.85
N SER A 24 -15.55 13.58 1.22
CA SER A 24 -16.06 12.45 2.02
C SER A 24 -15.89 11.12 1.31
N GLN A 25 -16.20 11.07 0.01
CA GLN A 25 -15.94 9.89 -0.84
C GLN A 25 -14.44 9.56 -0.92
N THR A 26 -13.56 10.56 -1.09
CA THR A 26 -12.09 10.34 -1.11
C THR A 26 -11.54 9.77 0.21
N LEU A 27 -12.17 10.06 1.35
CA LEU A 27 -11.75 9.47 2.64
C LEU A 27 -12.18 8.00 2.75
N VAL A 28 -13.40 7.65 2.32
CA VAL A 28 -13.90 6.27 2.29
C VAL A 28 -13.10 5.41 1.30
N ASP A 29 -12.79 5.96 0.12
CA ASP A 29 -11.93 5.34 -0.90
C ASP A 29 -10.55 5.00 -0.31
N LYS A 30 -9.86 5.99 0.29
CA LYS A 30 -8.55 5.79 0.93
C LYS A 30 -8.56 4.67 1.97
N HIS A 31 -9.52 4.67 2.89
CA HIS A 31 -9.63 3.62 3.90
C HIS A 31 -9.81 2.23 3.26
N THR A 32 -10.67 2.13 2.24
CA THR A 32 -10.98 0.87 1.52
C THR A 32 -9.77 0.30 0.77
N TYR A 33 -8.88 1.16 0.26
CA TYR A 33 -7.72 0.74 -0.55
C TYR A 33 -6.38 0.72 0.19
N LEU A 34 -6.22 1.47 1.28
CA LEU A 34 -4.93 1.63 1.98
C LEU A 34 -4.88 1.03 3.39
N GLU A 35 -6.04 0.78 4.00
CA GLU A 35 -6.17 0.37 5.42
C GLU A 35 -6.93 -0.97 5.55
N ASP A 36 -8.04 -1.15 4.84
CA ASP A 36 -8.82 -2.39 4.85
C ASP A 36 -8.03 -3.61 4.34
N GLY A 37 -8.25 -4.78 4.95
CA GLY A 37 -7.61 -6.04 4.56
C GLY A 37 -6.08 -6.09 4.71
N MET A 38 -5.47 -5.12 5.41
CA MET A 38 -4.03 -5.06 5.65
C MET A 38 -3.65 -5.82 6.92
N THR A 39 -2.69 -6.76 6.82
CA THR A 39 -2.22 -7.60 7.92
C THR A 39 -0.77 -7.23 8.29
N PRO A 40 -0.42 -7.04 9.57
CA PRO A 40 0.97 -6.82 9.98
C PRO A 40 1.80 -8.09 9.82
N VAL A 41 2.98 -7.97 9.21
CA VAL A 41 3.96 -9.05 9.04
C VAL A 41 5.35 -8.52 9.40
N SER A 42 5.99 -9.15 10.38
CA SER A 42 7.39 -8.90 10.74
C SER A 42 8.34 -9.68 9.83
N CYS A 43 9.42 -9.04 9.35
CA CYS A 43 10.47 -9.73 8.62
C CYS A 43 11.31 -10.61 9.56
N GLY A 44 11.32 -11.93 9.37
CA GLY A 44 12.03 -12.90 10.21
C GLY A 44 13.57 -12.86 10.19
N GLN A 45 14.18 -11.76 9.73
CA GLN A 45 15.63 -11.53 9.72
C GLN A 45 16.03 -10.13 10.22
N CYS A 46 15.28 -9.08 9.86
CA CYS A 46 15.58 -7.71 10.30
C CYS A 46 14.52 -7.11 11.24
N GLY A 47 13.50 -7.88 11.64
CA GLY A 47 12.47 -7.47 12.59
C GLY A 47 11.48 -6.43 12.08
N THR A 48 11.75 -5.76 10.94
CA THR A 48 10.89 -4.72 10.37
C THR A 48 9.46 -5.23 10.17
N GLU A 49 8.51 -4.58 10.82
CA GLU A 49 7.09 -4.78 10.57
C GLU A 49 6.65 -4.00 9.33
N VAL A 50 5.82 -4.62 8.50
CA VAL A 50 5.13 -3.97 7.37
C VAL A 50 3.68 -4.43 7.33
N LEU A 51 2.80 -3.58 6.80
CA LEU A 51 1.41 -3.96 6.52
C LEU A 51 1.31 -4.56 5.11
N VAL A 52 0.66 -5.72 5.00
CA VAL A 52 0.65 -6.57 3.80
C VAL A 52 -0.79 -7.00 3.46
N ARG A 53 -1.15 -6.90 2.18
CA ARG A 53 -2.45 -7.37 1.64
C ARG A 53 -2.21 -8.17 0.36
N LYS A 54 -2.58 -9.45 0.38
CA LYS A 54 -2.36 -10.40 -0.72
C LYS A 54 -3.59 -10.39 -1.64
N ASN A 55 -3.63 -9.46 -2.60
CA ASN A 55 -4.82 -9.26 -3.43
C ASN A 55 -4.99 -10.32 -4.55
N SER A 56 -3.95 -11.09 -4.84
CA SER A 56 -3.99 -12.31 -5.66
C SER A 56 -2.73 -13.15 -5.36
N VAL A 57 -2.64 -14.40 -5.84
CA VAL A 57 -1.41 -15.22 -5.71
C VAL A 57 -0.16 -14.46 -6.18
N LYS A 58 -0.27 -13.75 -7.32
CA LYS A 58 0.83 -12.97 -7.94
C LYS A 58 0.91 -11.51 -7.47
N HIS A 59 -0.12 -10.96 -6.83
CA HIS A 59 -0.21 -9.54 -6.49
C HIS A 59 -0.22 -9.31 -4.98
N THR A 60 0.74 -8.54 -4.47
CA THR A 60 0.96 -8.34 -3.03
C THR A 60 1.26 -6.87 -2.75
N SER A 61 0.30 -6.18 -2.13
CA SER A 61 0.49 -4.83 -1.59
C SER A 61 1.33 -4.91 -0.31
N ILE A 62 2.34 -4.04 -0.19
CA ILE A 62 3.21 -3.93 0.99
C ILE A 62 3.44 -2.45 1.28
N GLN A 63 3.11 -2.01 2.49
CA GLN A 63 3.20 -0.61 2.92
C GLN A 63 4.42 -0.42 3.84
N TRP A 64 5.21 0.64 3.59
CA TRP A 64 6.41 0.97 4.37
C TRP A 64 5.98 1.87 5.56
N THR A 65 5.71 1.25 6.71
CA THR A 65 5.30 1.93 7.97
C THR A 65 6.43 2.75 8.58
N THR A 66 7.67 2.27 8.46
CA THR A 66 8.90 2.97 8.80
C THR A 66 9.75 3.23 7.56
N ASP A 67 10.74 4.13 7.66
CA ASP A 67 11.70 4.34 6.58
C ASP A 67 12.51 3.05 6.30
N PRO A 68 12.51 2.52 5.07
CA PRO A 68 13.15 1.25 4.76
C PRO A 68 14.67 1.30 4.74
N ALA A 69 15.28 2.44 4.40
CA ALA A 69 16.74 2.58 4.36
C ALA A 69 17.33 2.53 5.78
N SER A 70 16.59 3.04 6.77
CA SER A 70 16.92 2.98 8.20
C SER A 70 16.54 1.64 8.83
N SER A 71 15.46 1.00 8.37
CA SER A 71 14.85 -0.14 9.07
C SER A 71 15.22 -1.53 8.53
N CYS A 72 15.80 -1.63 7.34
CA CYS A 72 16.09 -2.92 6.70
C CYS A 72 17.46 -2.91 6.00
N PRO A 73 18.41 -3.80 6.38
CA PRO A 73 19.79 -3.74 5.90
C PRO A 73 19.93 -3.96 4.39
N GLU A 74 19.04 -4.76 3.79
CA GLU A 74 18.97 -4.97 2.33
C GLU A 74 18.77 -3.65 1.57
N PHE A 75 17.89 -2.78 2.11
CA PHE A 75 17.59 -1.48 1.51
C PHE A 75 18.65 -0.43 1.88
N ALA A 76 19.18 -0.46 3.10
CA ALA A 76 20.33 0.36 3.51
C ALA A 76 21.52 0.19 2.54
N ASN A 77 21.81 -1.06 2.18
CA ASN A 77 22.88 -1.42 1.23
C ASN A 77 22.57 -1.06 -0.24
N THR A 78 21.33 -0.67 -0.58
CA THR A 78 20.95 -0.22 -1.93
C THR A 78 21.18 1.29 -2.13
N ASN A 79 22.14 1.87 -1.40
CA ASN A 79 22.63 3.25 -1.56
C ASN A 79 21.52 4.33 -1.65
N GLY A 80 20.46 4.18 -0.84
CA GLY A 80 19.36 5.14 -0.71
C GLY A 80 18.13 4.91 -1.60
N GLY A 81 18.16 3.99 -2.56
CA GLY A 81 16.97 3.68 -3.38
C GLY A 81 16.23 2.42 -2.92
N ARG A 82 14.91 2.48 -2.63
CA ARG A 82 14.04 1.29 -2.81
C ARG A 82 14.10 0.98 -4.32
N PRO A 83 14.70 -0.14 -4.80
CA PRO A 83 14.70 -0.42 -6.23
C PRO A 83 13.26 -0.72 -6.66
N VAL A 84 12.77 0.00 -7.68
CA VAL A 84 11.34 0.05 -8.00
C VAL A 84 10.80 -1.34 -8.32
N GLY A 85 9.83 -1.80 -7.52
CA GLY A 85 9.20 -3.12 -7.63
C GLY A 85 9.88 -4.25 -6.84
N MET A 86 11.08 -4.05 -6.28
CA MET A 86 11.77 -5.07 -5.47
C MET A 86 11.53 -4.87 -3.96
N SER A 87 11.55 -5.97 -3.21
CA SER A 87 11.61 -5.95 -1.75
C SER A 87 12.76 -6.81 -1.22
N CYS A 88 13.13 -6.57 0.04
CA CYS A 88 13.85 -7.55 0.86
C CYS A 88 13.32 -8.99 0.58
N PRO A 89 14.18 -9.94 0.19
CA PRO A 89 13.77 -11.30 -0.14
C PRO A 89 13.36 -12.10 1.11
N GLN A 90 13.95 -11.78 2.28
CA GLN A 90 13.62 -12.41 3.55
C GLN A 90 12.23 -11.98 4.05
N LEU A 91 11.84 -10.72 3.83
CA LEU A 91 10.47 -10.28 4.04
C LEU A 91 9.51 -11.04 3.12
N ARG A 92 9.87 -11.25 1.85
CA ARG A 92 9.01 -11.97 0.91
C ARG A 92 8.77 -13.41 1.36
N ARG A 93 9.82 -14.13 1.79
CA ARG A 93 9.70 -15.44 2.46
C ARG A 93 8.84 -15.39 3.74
N SER A 94 8.94 -14.33 4.53
CA SER A 94 8.12 -14.15 5.73
C SER A 94 6.64 -13.99 5.38
N ILE A 95 6.33 -13.27 4.30
CA ILE A 95 4.96 -13.12 3.76
C ILE A 95 4.44 -14.44 3.18
N ASP A 96 5.24 -15.14 2.38
CA ASP A 96 4.81 -16.41 1.78
C ASP A 96 4.60 -17.49 2.86
N HIS A 97 5.39 -17.50 3.94
CA HIS A 97 5.11 -18.31 5.14
C HIS A 97 3.81 -17.86 5.84
N ALA A 98 3.61 -16.57 6.07
CA ALA A 98 2.38 -16.05 6.67
C ALA A 98 1.11 -16.34 5.84
N VAL A 99 1.23 -16.50 4.51
CA VAL A 99 0.14 -17.00 3.64
C VAL A 99 -0.08 -18.51 3.82
N LEU A 100 0.99 -19.31 3.94
CA LEU A 100 0.90 -20.76 4.15
C LEU A 100 0.30 -21.13 5.52
N GLU A 101 0.65 -20.37 6.58
CA GLU A 101 0.06 -20.51 7.93
C GLU A 101 -1.35 -19.90 8.02
N GLY A 102 -1.89 -19.34 6.92
CA GLY A 102 -3.20 -18.72 6.87
C GLY A 102 -3.32 -17.35 7.56
N MET A 103 -2.24 -16.82 8.17
CA MET A 103 -2.24 -15.49 8.81
C MET A 103 -2.55 -14.37 7.82
N VAL A 104 -2.05 -14.46 6.58
CA VAL A 104 -2.34 -13.52 5.48
C VAL A 104 -3.23 -14.22 4.46
N HIS A 105 -4.53 -13.90 4.48
CA HIS A 105 -5.47 -14.45 3.50
C HIS A 105 -5.24 -13.86 2.09
N ILE A 106 -5.43 -14.68 1.06
CA ILE A 106 -5.50 -14.20 -0.32
C ILE A 106 -6.91 -13.66 -0.56
N LEU A 107 -7.02 -12.38 -0.91
CA LEU A 107 -8.29 -11.75 -1.28
C LEU A 107 -8.67 -12.08 -2.73
N ASP A 108 -8.74 -13.37 -3.03
CA ASP A 108 -9.24 -13.89 -4.31
C ASP A 108 -10.76 -13.70 -4.35
N ARG A 109 -11.15 -12.50 -4.78
CA ARG A 109 -12.55 -12.06 -4.89
C ARG A 109 -12.71 -11.23 -6.16
N GLU A 110 -12.44 -11.88 -7.30
CA GLU A 110 -13.29 -11.67 -8.45
C GLU A 110 -14.68 -12.19 -8.05
N ALA A 111 -15.54 -11.26 -7.63
CA ALA A 111 -16.95 -11.57 -7.39
C ALA A 111 -17.64 -11.82 -8.75
N PRO A 112 -18.62 -12.75 -8.80
CA PRO A 112 -19.38 -13.04 -10.02
C PRO A 112 -20.31 -11.89 -10.43
#